data_AF-A0A7V0Z725-F1
#
_entry.id   AF-A0A7V0Z725-F1
#
_cell.length_a   1.000
_cell.length_b   1.000
_cell.length_c   1.000
_cell.angle_alpha   90.00
_cell.angle_beta   90.00
_cell.angle_gamma   90.00
#
_symmetry.space_group_name_H-M   'P 1'
#
loop_
_entity.id
_entity.type
_entity.pdbx_description
1 polymer ?
#
loop_
_entity_poly.entity_id
_entity_poly.type
_entity_poly.pdbx_seq_one_letter_code
_entity_poly.pdbx_strand_id
1 'polypeptide(L)'
;MAHLIVIPKKLIMSLDPVACDYRGWQVINIERQNLGQGIIPWPVYHIQTASQSPYNLGTTDINLIEIINPQGIEERNIGLTDKLLKILPNPFRKSTTLNLTLPNDSPVYIDLIDISGRTTENIFSGYLTKGAHHITYNKKGNIASGNYFFRIYYQGSTYLKKVTVLN
;
A
#
# COMPACT_ATOMS: atom_id res chain seq x y z
N MET A 1 -10.10 -34.35 -2.26
CA MET A 1 -9.41 -33.28 -1.50
C MET A 1 -9.07 -32.18 -2.49
N ALA A 2 -9.73 -31.03 -2.41
CA ALA A 2 -9.48 -29.91 -3.32
C ALA A 2 -8.26 -29.13 -2.82
N HIS A 3 -7.21 -29.08 -3.64
CA HIS A 3 -6.07 -28.20 -3.38
C HIS A 3 -6.53 -26.76 -3.52
N LEU A 4 -6.56 -26.01 -2.40
CA LEU A 4 -6.70 -24.56 -2.45
C LEU A 4 -5.49 -24.00 -3.19
N ILE A 5 -5.71 -23.50 -4.40
CA ILE A 5 -4.74 -22.67 -5.10
C ILE A 5 -4.75 -21.31 -4.40
N VAL A 6 -3.77 -21.07 -3.54
CA VAL A 6 -3.57 -19.78 -2.89
C VAL A 6 -2.93 -18.85 -3.91
N ILE A 7 -3.68 -17.85 -4.36
CA ILE A 7 -3.16 -16.79 -5.23
C ILE A 7 -2.52 -15.74 -4.30
N PRO A 8 -1.19 -15.53 -4.34
CA PRO A 8 -0.53 -14.58 -3.45
C PRO A 8 -1.02 -13.15 -3.70
N LYS A 9 -1.42 -12.46 -2.63
CA LYS A 9 -1.74 -11.02 -2.68
C LYS A 9 -0.44 -10.22 -2.65
N LYS A 10 -0.31 -9.27 -3.58
CA LYS A 10 0.95 -8.58 -3.89
C LYS A 10 1.31 -7.57 -2.78
N LEU A 11 2.30 -7.89 -1.94
CA LEU A 11 2.98 -6.90 -1.09
C LEU A 11 4.04 -6.14 -1.91
N ILE A 12 4.11 -4.83 -1.72
CA ILE A 12 5.26 -4.01 -2.13
C ILE A 12 6.14 -3.84 -0.89
N MET A 13 7.34 -4.42 -0.90
CA MET A 13 8.34 -4.21 0.15
C MET A 13 9.52 -3.39 -0.40
N SER A 14 10.25 -2.75 0.52
CA SER A 14 11.49 -2.04 0.23
C SER A 14 12.51 -2.94 -0.49
N LEU A 15 13.39 -2.35 -1.32
CA LEU A 15 14.56 -3.02 -1.90
C LEU A 15 15.58 -3.46 -0.84
N ASP A 16 15.41 -2.96 0.39
CA ASP A 16 16.15 -3.41 1.56
C ASP A 16 15.39 -4.61 2.17
N PRO A 17 15.88 -5.87 2.03
CA PRO A 17 15.20 -7.13 2.38
C PRO A 17 14.94 -7.35 3.89
N VAL A 18 14.76 -6.26 4.62
CA VAL A 18 15.02 -6.17 6.05
C VAL A 18 14.04 -5.30 6.77
N ALA A 19 13.64 -4.22 6.11
CA ALA A 19 12.56 -3.42 6.62
C ALA A 19 11.25 -4.15 6.30
N CYS A 20 10.97 -5.25 7.02
CA CYS A 20 9.59 -5.56 7.33
C CYS A 20 9.15 -4.53 8.37
N ASP A 21 8.70 -3.37 7.88
CA ASP A 21 8.08 -2.38 8.75
C ASP A 21 6.80 -2.95 9.38
N TYR A 22 6.22 -2.23 10.34
CA TYR A 22 4.99 -2.67 11.00
C TYR A 22 3.87 -3.02 10.00
N ARG A 23 3.83 -2.34 8.84
CA ARG A 23 2.85 -2.59 7.78
C ARG A 23 3.11 -3.93 7.10
N GLY A 24 4.36 -4.24 6.74
CA GLY A 24 4.76 -5.55 6.25
C GLY A 24 4.40 -6.67 7.24
N TRP A 25 4.67 -6.46 8.53
CA TRP A 25 4.34 -7.42 9.59
C TRP A 25 2.83 -7.69 9.69
N GLN A 26 1.99 -6.65 9.60
CA GLN A 26 0.55 -6.80 9.64
C GLN A 26 0.02 -7.62 8.46
N VAL A 27 0.47 -7.33 7.24
CA VAL A 27 -0.01 -8.06 6.05
C VAL A 27 0.43 -9.53 6.10
N ILE A 28 1.68 -9.79 6.53
CA ILE A 28 2.16 -11.16 6.75
C ILE A 28 1.28 -11.90 7.76
N ASN A 29 0.95 -11.29 8.89
CA ASN A 29 0.11 -11.94 9.90
C ASN A 29 -1.33 -12.17 9.45
N ILE A 30 -1.89 -11.29 8.63
CA ILE A 30 -3.21 -11.50 8.01
C ILE A 30 -3.18 -12.75 7.13
N GLU A 31 -2.16 -12.90 6.27
CA GLU A 31 -2.08 -14.08 5.41
C GLU A 31 -1.76 -15.36 6.20
N ARG A 32 -0.94 -15.29 7.24
CA ARG A 32 -0.71 -16.42 8.15
C ARG A 32 -2.01 -16.91 8.78
N GLN A 33 -2.84 -16.00 9.30
CA GLN A 33 -4.16 -16.36 9.84
C GLN A 33 -5.07 -16.99 8.78
N ASN A 34 -5.09 -16.46 7.55
CA ASN A 34 -5.88 -17.05 6.44
C ASN A 34 -5.44 -18.48 6.10
N LEU A 35 -4.15 -18.78 6.24
CA LEU A 35 -3.56 -20.09 6.01
C LEU A 35 -3.64 -21.02 7.23
N GLY A 36 -4.32 -20.62 8.30
CA GLY A 36 -4.38 -21.39 9.56
C GLY A 36 -3.04 -21.46 10.31
N GLN A 37 -2.12 -20.55 9.99
CA GLN A 37 -0.84 -20.41 10.68
C GLN A 37 -0.97 -19.41 11.84
N GLY A 38 -0.22 -19.64 12.92
CA GLY A 38 -0.18 -18.73 14.07
C GLY A 38 0.45 -17.37 13.73
N ILE A 39 0.11 -16.33 14.48
CA ILE A 39 0.68 -14.98 14.31
C ILE A 39 2.13 -14.91 14.79
N ILE A 40 2.93 -14.06 14.15
CA ILE A 40 4.25 -13.65 14.61
C ILE A 40 4.04 -12.45 15.55
N PRO A 41 4.43 -12.51 16.83
CA PRO A 41 4.27 -11.38 17.76
C PRO A 41 5.19 -10.21 17.38
N TRP A 42 4.75 -8.98 17.71
CA TRP A 42 5.56 -7.77 17.54
C TRP A 42 6.22 -7.37 18.87
N PRO A 43 7.49 -6.90 18.86
CA PRO A 43 8.39 -6.80 17.72
C PRO A 43 8.97 -8.17 17.32
N VAL A 44 9.35 -8.31 16.06
CA VAL A 44 9.92 -9.58 15.55
C VAL A 44 11.38 -9.69 16.02
N TYR A 45 11.65 -10.63 16.94
CA TYR A 45 12.96 -10.73 17.61
C TYR A 45 13.99 -11.65 16.92
N HIS A 46 13.78 -12.07 15.66
CA HIS A 46 14.61 -13.13 15.06
C HIS A 46 15.08 -12.85 13.64
N ILE A 47 16.39 -12.60 13.53
CA ILE A 47 17.32 -13.01 12.47
C ILE A 47 18.60 -13.40 13.23
N GLN A 48 19.04 -14.65 13.20
CA GLN A 48 20.33 -15.03 13.83
C GLN A 48 21.46 -15.26 12.82
N THR A 49 21.16 -15.47 11.54
CA THR A 49 22.19 -15.75 10.52
C THR A 49 22.39 -14.66 9.48
N ALA A 50 21.46 -13.71 9.31
CA ALA A 50 21.69 -12.48 8.55
C ALA A 50 22.06 -11.29 9.46
N SER A 51 22.19 -11.49 10.77
CA SER A 51 22.55 -10.47 11.77
C SER A 51 24.05 -10.37 12.04
N GLN A 52 24.89 -10.60 11.04
CA GLN A 52 26.33 -10.36 11.19
C GLN A 52 26.80 -9.35 10.16
N SER A 53 27.87 -8.64 10.52
CA SER A 53 28.44 -7.52 9.77
C SER A 53 28.60 -7.84 8.29
N PRO A 54 28.27 -6.90 7.37
CA PRO A 54 27.80 -5.53 7.60
C PRO A 54 26.27 -5.33 7.59
N TYR A 55 25.47 -6.33 7.21
CA TYR A 55 24.11 -6.10 6.69
C TYR A 55 23.06 -6.79 7.54
N ASN A 56 22.98 -6.44 8.82
CA ASN A 56 22.22 -7.03 9.93
C ASN A 56 20.71 -7.38 9.74
N LEU A 57 20.34 -8.22 8.77
CA LEU A 57 19.07 -7.99 8.11
C LEU A 57 18.47 -9.20 7.28
N GLY A 58 17.26 -9.71 7.59
CA GLY A 58 16.54 -10.74 6.78
C GLY A 58 15.08 -11.10 7.17
N THR A 59 14.33 -11.74 6.26
CA THR A 59 12.94 -12.27 6.44
C THR A 59 12.84 -13.72 5.94
N THR A 60 11.90 -14.52 6.47
CA THR A 60 11.91 -16.01 6.41
C THR A 60 11.22 -16.68 5.22
N ASP A 61 10.52 -15.98 4.33
CA ASP A 61 9.74 -16.65 3.26
C ASP A 61 9.89 -15.98 1.88
N ILE A 62 11.13 -15.79 1.43
CA ILE A 62 11.41 -15.15 0.14
C ILE A 62 10.81 -15.87 -1.08
N ASN A 63 10.54 -17.18 -0.95
CA ASN A 63 9.96 -18.01 -2.01
C ASN A 63 8.46 -17.78 -2.21
N LEU A 64 7.80 -17.00 -1.34
CA LEU A 64 6.40 -16.59 -1.49
C LEU A 64 6.24 -15.19 -2.11
N ILE A 65 7.35 -14.56 -2.54
CA ILE A 65 7.39 -13.17 -2.98
C ILE A 65 7.71 -13.10 -4.47
N GLU A 66 6.79 -12.56 -5.27
CA GLU A 66 7.06 -12.12 -6.64
C GLU A 66 7.72 -10.73 -6.59
N ILE A 67 9.02 -10.66 -6.89
CA ILE A 67 9.77 -9.40 -6.96
C ILE A 67 9.38 -8.70 -8.26
N ILE A 68 8.51 -7.70 -8.16
CA ILE A 68 8.24 -6.78 -9.26
C ILE A 68 9.22 -5.63 -9.09
N ASN A 69 10.14 -5.46 -10.04
CA ASN A 69 10.93 -4.24 -10.20
C ASN A 69 10.13 -3.28 -11.10
N PRO A 70 9.29 -2.37 -10.57
CA PRO A 70 8.57 -1.43 -11.42
C PRO A 70 9.56 -0.45 -12.04
N GLN A 71 9.86 -0.66 -13.31
CA GLN A 71 10.42 0.37 -14.18
C GLN A 71 9.26 1.35 -14.49
N GLY A 72 8.97 2.26 -13.55
CA GLY A 72 7.93 3.27 -13.68
C GLY A 72 6.61 2.94 -12.96
N ILE A 73 5.90 3.99 -12.56
CA ILE A 73 4.58 3.92 -11.92
C ILE A 73 3.51 4.24 -12.96
N GLU A 74 2.68 3.24 -13.26
CA GLU A 74 1.49 3.41 -14.10
C GLU A 74 0.22 3.34 -13.27
N GLU A 75 -0.86 3.91 -13.82
CA GLU A 75 -2.18 3.80 -13.22
C GLU A 75 -2.63 2.33 -13.23
N ARG A 76 -3.06 1.82 -12.09
CA ARG A 76 -3.41 0.41 -11.93
C ARG A 76 -4.75 0.26 -11.24
N ASN A 77 -5.78 -0.01 -12.05
CA ASN A 77 -7.17 -0.15 -11.62
C ASN A 77 -7.58 -1.62 -11.41
N ILE A 78 -6.80 -2.40 -10.66
CA ILE A 78 -7.11 -3.83 -10.44
C ILE A 78 -7.95 -4.01 -9.17
N GLY A 79 -9.28 -4.03 -9.32
CA GLY A 79 -10.24 -4.44 -8.26
C GLY A 79 -11.16 -3.34 -7.72
N LEU A 80 -10.85 -2.06 -7.97
CA LEU A 80 -11.73 -0.92 -7.76
C LEU A 80 -11.90 -0.28 -9.14
N THR A 81 -13.11 -0.35 -9.69
CA THR A 81 -13.41 0.34 -10.95
C THR A 81 -13.38 1.86 -10.72
N ASP A 82 -13.22 2.67 -11.78
CA ASP A 82 -13.35 4.14 -11.71
C ASP A 82 -14.67 4.63 -11.11
N LYS A 83 -15.66 3.73 -11.02
CA LYS A 83 -16.91 3.99 -10.31
C LYS A 83 -16.74 4.05 -8.79
N LEU A 84 -15.82 3.26 -8.24
CA LEU A 84 -15.57 3.10 -6.80
C LEU A 84 -14.47 4.02 -6.28
N LEU A 85 -13.65 4.59 -7.15
CA LEU A 85 -12.62 5.58 -6.81
C LEU A 85 -12.67 6.75 -7.79
N LYS A 86 -13.00 7.94 -7.30
CA LYS A 86 -12.95 9.18 -8.07
C LYS A 86 -12.14 10.23 -7.33
N ILE A 87 -11.43 11.06 -8.10
CA ILE A 87 -10.58 12.12 -7.58
C ILE A 87 -10.99 13.40 -8.26
N LEU A 88 -11.63 14.29 -7.51
CA LEU A 88 -12.31 15.46 -8.05
C LEU A 88 -12.07 16.66 -7.14
N PRO A 89 -11.63 17.82 -7.68
CA PRO A 89 -11.16 18.00 -9.05
C PRO A 89 -9.82 17.29 -9.31
N ASN A 90 -9.57 16.90 -10.57
CA ASN A 90 -8.27 16.48 -11.07
C ASN A 90 -8.14 16.98 -12.53
N PRO A 91 -7.19 17.88 -12.85
CA PRO A 91 -6.15 18.46 -11.99
C PRO A 91 -6.69 19.32 -10.82
N PHE A 92 -5.88 19.56 -9.79
CA PHE A 92 -6.24 20.42 -8.66
C PHE A 92 -5.12 21.39 -8.24
N ARG A 93 -5.49 22.55 -7.67
CA ARG A 93 -4.53 23.57 -7.18
C ARG A 93 -4.27 23.48 -5.68
N LYS A 94 -5.34 23.56 -4.87
CA LYS A 94 -5.24 23.62 -3.39
C LYS A 94 -5.69 22.32 -2.73
N SER A 95 -6.82 21.78 -3.17
CA SER A 95 -7.40 20.58 -2.61
C SER A 95 -8.08 19.72 -3.65
N THR A 96 -8.21 18.43 -3.35
CA THR A 96 -9.00 17.47 -4.11
C THR A 96 -9.67 16.49 -3.13
N THR A 97 -10.76 15.87 -3.55
CA THR A 97 -11.48 14.88 -2.75
C THR A 97 -11.37 13.51 -3.41
N LEU A 98 -10.94 12.53 -2.62
CA LEU A 98 -10.99 11.13 -2.97
C LEU A 98 -12.34 10.57 -2.52
N ASN A 99 -13.18 10.27 -3.49
CA ASN A 99 -14.45 9.60 -3.28
C ASN A 99 -14.23 8.09 -3.43
N LEU A 100 -14.39 7.36 -2.32
CA LEU A 100 -14.17 5.92 -2.22
C LEU A 100 -15.49 5.22 -1.92
N THR A 101 -15.79 4.12 -2.60
CA THR A 101 -16.89 3.23 -2.23
C THR A 101 -16.33 1.86 -1.91
N LEU A 102 -16.37 1.49 -0.63
CA LEU A 102 -15.81 0.24 -0.13
C LEU A 102 -16.89 -0.86 -0.13
N PRO A 103 -16.64 -2.02 -0.76
CA PRO A 103 -17.59 -3.13 -0.74
C PRO A 103 -17.64 -3.85 0.62
N ASN A 104 -16.58 -3.75 1.43
CA ASN A 104 -16.45 -4.36 2.75
C ASN A 104 -15.70 -3.43 3.71
N ASP A 105 -15.91 -3.65 4.99
CA ASP A 105 -15.16 -2.99 6.07
C ASP A 105 -13.67 -3.40 6.00
N SER A 106 -12.76 -2.42 6.11
CA SER A 106 -11.33 -2.70 5.99
C SER A 106 -10.46 -1.57 6.53
N PRO A 107 -9.25 -1.87 7.03
CA PRO A 107 -8.20 -0.86 7.13
C PRO A 107 -7.86 -0.30 5.74
N VAL A 108 -7.80 1.02 5.64
CA VAL A 108 -7.47 1.77 4.44
C VAL A 108 -6.31 2.71 4.73
N TYR A 109 -5.33 2.72 3.84
CA TYR A 109 -4.19 3.64 3.88
C TYR A 109 -4.08 4.38 2.55
N ILE A 110 -3.92 5.69 2.61
CA ILE A 110 -3.82 6.54 1.44
C ILE A 110 -2.60 7.43 1.59
N ASP A 111 -1.69 7.28 0.65
CA ASP A 111 -0.49 8.10 0.53
C ASP A 111 -0.53 8.90 -0.78
N LEU A 112 0.09 10.07 -0.80
CA LEU A 112 0.53 10.73 -2.02
C LEU A 112 1.97 10.28 -2.31
N ILE A 113 2.25 9.87 -3.55
CA ILE A 113 3.59 9.51 -3.98
C ILE A 113 3.97 10.27 -5.26
N ASP A 114 5.26 10.57 -5.42
CA ASP A 114 5.79 11.15 -6.66
C ASP A 114 6.02 10.07 -7.74
N ILE A 115 6.42 10.49 -8.95
CA ILE A 115 6.65 9.59 -10.09
C ILE A 115 7.76 8.55 -9.85
N SER A 116 8.64 8.78 -8.88
CA SER A 116 9.69 7.85 -8.48
C SER A 116 9.21 6.83 -7.44
N GLY A 117 7.98 6.98 -6.95
CA GLY A 117 7.36 6.10 -5.95
C GLY A 117 7.64 6.49 -4.50
N ARG A 118 8.33 7.60 -4.28
CA ARG A 118 8.58 8.10 -2.94
C ARG A 118 7.31 8.69 -2.34
N THR A 119 6.99 8.26 -1.13
CA THR A 119 5.90 8.85 -0.33
C THR A 119 6.21 10.30 0.00
N THR A 120 5.36 11.21 -0.45
CA THR A 120 5.47 12.64 -0.14
C THR A 120 4.59 13.01 1.04
N GLU A 121 3.38 12.44 1.15
CA GLU A 121 2.46 12.69 2.24
C GLU A 121 1.62 11.45 2.60
N ASN A 122 1.31 11.28 3.88
CA ASN A 122 0.23 10.39 4.33
C ASN A 122 -1.06 11.20 4.46
N ILE A 123 -2.11 10.76 3.79
CA ILE A 123 -3.40 11.50 3.69
C ILE A 123 -4.42 10.89 4.64
N PHE A 124 -4.45 9.57 4.71
CA PHE A 124 -5.38 8.85 5.57
C PHE A 124 -4.76 7.52 5.99
N SER A 125 -4.95 7.17 7.27
CA SER A 125 -4.61 5.87 7.83
C SER A 125 -5.66 5.52 8.86
N GLY A 126 -6.50 4.53 8.60
CA GLY A 126 -7.58 4.19 9.51
C GLY A 126 -8.47 3.06 9.04
N TYR A 127 -9.46 2.73 9.84
CA TYR A 127 -10.48 1.74 9.49
C TYR A 127 -11.68 2.45 8.89
N LEU A 128 -12.16 1.95 7.74
CA LEU A 128 -13.36 2.45 7.08
C LEU A 128 -14.36 1.31 6.95
N THR A 129 -15.61 1.57 7.29
CA THR A 129 -16.72 0.62 7.11
C THR A 129 -17.10 0.53 5.64
N LYS A 130 -17.85 -0.50 5.26
CA LYS A 130 -18.51 -0.62 3.96
C LYS A 130 -19.34 0.64 3.68
N GLY A 131 -19.30 1.12 2.45
CA GLY A 131 -20.05 2.30 2.01
C GLY A 131 -19.20 3.38 1.37
N ALA A 132 -19.80 4.55 1.18
CA ALA A 132 -19.16 5.71 0.55
C ALA A 132 -18.40 6.55 1.57
N HIS A 133 -17.20 6.99 1.19
CA HIS A 133 -16.30 7.82 1.99
C HIS A 133 -15.74 8.96 1.15
N HIS A 134 -15.57 10.12 1.80
CA HIS A 134 -15.06 11.34 1.19
C HIS A 134 -13.84 11.81 1.96
N ILE A 135 -12.65 11.61 1.39
CA ILE A 135 -11.39 12.00 2.01
C ILE A 135 -10.87 13.23 1.28
N THR A 136 -10.88 14.37 1.96
CA THR A 136 -10.39 15.62 1.39
C THR A 136 -8.90 15.76 1.66
N TYR A 137 -8.13 15.94 0.59
CA TYR A 137 -6.71 16.25 0.66
C TYR A 137 -6.50 17.74 0.37
N ASN A 138 -5.83 18.44 1.29
CA ASN A 138 -5.35 19.81 1.10
C ASN A 138 -3.83 19.75 0.93
N LYS A 139 -3.30 20.18 -0.22
CA LYS A 139 -1.84 20.09 -0.45
C LYS A 139 -1.08 20.98 0.52
N LYS A 140 0.07 20.51 0.99
CA LYS A 140 1.04 21.36 1.68
C LYS A 140 1.80 22.24 0.69
N GLY A 141 2.30 23.37 1.18
CA GLY A 141 2.96 24.39 0.35
C GLY A 141 4.25 23.93 -0.35
N ASN A 142 4.86 22.83 0.09
CA ASN A 142 6.07 22.25 -0.49
C ASN A 142 5.81 21.29 -1.67
N ILE A 143 4.55 21.00 -2.00
CA ILE A 143 4.20 20.16 -3.15
C ILE A 143 4.17 21.00 -4.43
N ALA A 144 5.13 20.73 -5.32
CA ALA A 144 5.24 21.39 -6.62
C ALA A 144 4.13 20.94 -7.60
N SER A 145 3.92 21.73 -8.66
CA SER A 145 3.11 21.29 -9.80
C SER A 145 3.71 20.06 -10.47
N GLY A 146 2.88 19.12 -10.89
CA GLY A 146 3.34 17.92 -11.57
C GLY A 146 2.36 16.77 -11.49
N ASN A 147 2.79 15.62 -12.01
CA ASN A 147 2.04 14.37 -11.88
C ASN A 147 2.47 13.65 -10.60
N TYR A 148 1.47 13.18 -9.86
CA TYR A 148 1.61 12.38 -8.66
C TYR A 148 0.64 11.20 -8.75
N PHE A 149 0.71 10.31 -7.76
CA PHE A 149 -0.24 9.22 -7.61
C PHE A 149 -0.76 9.19 -6.18
N PHE A 150 -2.07 8.99 -6.04
CA PHE A 150 -2.60 8.48 -4.79
C PHE A 150 -2.42 6.97 -4.77
N ARG A 151 -1.73 6.49 -3.75
CA ARG A 151 -1.53 5.07 -3.47
C ARG A 151 -2.47 4.66 -2.36
N ILE A 152 -3.45 3.84 -2.69
CA ILE A 152 -4.49 3.38 -1.78
C ILE A 152 -4.28 1.90 -1.51
N TYR A 153 -4.15 1.54 -0.25
CA TYR A 153 -4.09 0.16 0.20
C TYR A 153 -5.45 -0.24 0.78
N TYR A 154 -6.03 -1.32 0.24
CA TYR A 154 -7.32 -1.85 0.65
C TYR A 154 -7.33 -3.37 0.45
N GLN A 155 -7.68 -4.14 1.49
CA GLN A 155 -7.77 -5.61 1.48
C GLN A 155 -6.54 -6.36 0.93
N GLY A 156 -5.33 -5.85 1.18
CA GLY A 156 -4.08 -6.44 0.69
C GLY A 156 -3.77 -6.11 -0.79
N SER A 157 -4.60 -5.27 -1.42
CA SER A 157 -4.38 -4.76 -2.77
C SER A 157 -3.91 -3.31 -2.71
N THR A 158 -3.03 -2.95 -3.65
CA THR A 158 -2.58 -1.57 -3.86
C THR A 158 -3.19 -1.03 -5.14
N TYR A 159 -3.83 0.13 -5.02
CA TYR A 159 -4.42 0.88 -6.13
C TYR A 159 -3.63 2.17 -6.33
N LEU A 160 -3.33 2.47 -7.59
CA LEU A 160 -2.61 3.68 -7.96
C LEU A 160 -3.49 4.50 -8.88
N LYS A 161 -3.82 5.72 -8.46
CA LYS A 161 -4.61 6.66 -9.25
C LYS A 161 -3.81 7.92 -9.50
N LYS A 162 -3.56 8.23 -10.77
CA LYS A 162 -2.82 9.43 -11.17
C LYS A 162 -3.61 10.69 -10.79
N VAL A 163 -2.90 11.69 -10.30
CA VAL A 163 -3.41 13.04 -10.04
C VAL A 163 -2.43 14.10 -10.54
N THR A 164 -2.96 15.17 -11.13
CA THR A 164 -2.16 16.33 -11.55
C THR A 164 -2.32 17.46 -10.54
N VAL A 165 -1.21 17.88 -9.95
CA VAL A 165 -1.12 19.03 -9.04
C VAL A 165 -0.74 20.27 -9.83
N LEU A 166 -1.40 21.38 -9.53
CA LEU A 166 -1.16 22.70 -10.06
C LEU A 166 -0.73 23.65 -8.93
N ASN A 167 -0.02 24.73 -9.28
CA ASN A 167 0.27 25.85 -8.38
C ASN A 167 -0.82 26.91 -8.48
#